data_AF-A0A6A1W6X7-F1
#
_entry.id   AF-A0A6A1W6X7-F1
#
_cell.length_a   1.000
_cell.length_b   1.000
_cell.length_c   1.000
_cell.angle_alpha   90.00
_cell.angle_beta   90.00
_cell.angle_gamma   90.00
#
_symmetry.space_group_name_H-M   'P 1'
#
loop_
_entity.id
_entity.type
_entity.pdbx_description
1 polymer ?
#
loop_
_entity_poly.entity_id
_entity_poly.type
_entity_poly.pdbx_seq_one_letter_code
_entity_poly.pdbx_strand_id
1 'polypeptide(L)'
;MEEVAIKGKPRLIKEDNELVTIASSKIFSASAKLLEGLCFCIPQETRPEAGIPQQEAVQITLDEPRSDSENKTNGSRDRELRECRALCAPLLQAALKGDWQAGEAFLKKNPHCIALPITKEQGTALHTAAAAERTTFVKELVKLMSPSDLALKTTSTGSTALICAARSGCVPIAQAMVEKNNELPCIRTNDGTTPLGLATNWQGPRHKNMVWYLFSVTPYQQLTTPERIHLLLNTISSDMFDITLRILKIDPKLPLANSTRDVVWYALGMLARKPLAIGSKSPLSTWERCLNACFNRFCNKALMRTSAHQLVENLWKGFAVLPEDKFLSNRALAGYHMDLLAEAAKVGNVEFLVILLRSCPDLIWQNDERYGSLFHIAISYRRENVFALIYEIGSIKDSLASFCDENKNNMLHLAGHLAPSERLDIVPGAALQMQRELLWFKEIEQIVGPSFANMENSNKCTPKDLFRHKHRALQEAVSIMHVHGRKNHNSGCLFSFHMACLLMKIRNRYSRELGFAIDMSHVMIA
;
A
#
# COMPACT_ATOMS: atom_id res chain seq x y z
N MET A 1 53.13 -30.95 34.48
CA MET A 1 52.31 -32.10 34.85
C MET A 1 50.91 -31.54 35.07
N GLU A 2 49.89 -31.78 34.26
CA GLU A 2 49.52 -32.91 33.42
C GLU A 2 48.63 -32.40 32.27
N GLU A 3 48.76 -33.03 31.11
CA GLU A 3 47.74 -33.05 30.05
C GLU A 3 46.51 -33.83 30.53
N VAL A 4 45.30 -33.36 30.23
CA VAL A 4 44.15 -34.25 30.05
C VAL A 4 43.39 -33.83 28.80
N ALA A 5 43.44 -34.73 27.83
CA ALA A 5 42.65 -34.69 26.61
C ALA A 5 41.19 -35.09 26.89
N ILE A 6 40.22 -34.40 26.27
CA ILE A 6 38.91 -34.99 25.98
C ILE A 6 38.54 -34.67 24.53
N LYS A 7 38.57 -35.72 23.71
CA LYS A 7 37.94 -35.82 22.38
C LYS A 7 36.42 -35.77 22.55
N GLY A 8 35.75 -34.93 21.77
CA GLY A 8 34.30 -34.98 21.58
C GLY A 8 33.90 -34.39 20.22
N LYS A 9 33.49 -35.27 19.28
CA LYS A 9 32.94 -34.92 17.97
C LYS A 9 31.72 -33.97 18.10
N PRO A 10 31.48 -33.04 17.16
CA PRO A 10 30.21 -32.32 17.10
C PRO A 10 29.09 -33.24 16.61
N ARG A 11 28.09 -33.45 17.45
CA ARG A 11 26.79 -34.03 17.06
C ARG A 11 26.02 -32.97 16.27
N LEU A 12 25.67 -33.32 15.05
CA LEU A 12 24.66 -32.65 14.22
C LEU A 12 23.35 -32.52 15.01
N ILE A 13 22.93 -31.28 15.28
CA ILE A 13 21.55 -30.96 15.62
C ILE A 13 20.90 -30.53 14.30
N LYS A 14 20.15 -31.47 13.71
CA LYS A 14 19.04 -31.20 12.78
C LYS A 14 17.84 -30.91 13.68
N GLU A 15 17.26 -29.72 13.58
CA GLU A 15 15.96 -29.24 14.12
C GLU A 15 16.07 -27.69 14.08
N ASP A 16 15.21 -26.84 13.52
CA ASP A 16 13.83 -26.95 13.06
C ASP A 16 13.58 -25.89 11.95
N ASN A 17 13.47 -26.33 10.69
CA ASN A 17 13.10 -25.45 9.56
C ASN A 17 11.59 -25.53 9.22
N GLU A 18 10.82 -26.34 9.95
CA GLU A 18 9.37 -26.48 9.74
C GLU A 18 8.54 -25.49 10.55
N LEU A 19 9.00 -25.05 11.74
CA LEU A 19 8.24 -24.12 12.59
C LEU A 19 8.17 -22.69 12.03
N VAL A 20 9.23 -22.22 11.35
CA VAL A 20 9.27 -20.87 10.73
C VAL A 20 8.42 -20.81 9.44
N THR A 21 8.32 -21.93 8.73
CA THR A 21 7.51 -22.05 7.51
C THR A 21 6.01 -22.17 7.83
N ILE A 22 5.66 -22.83 8.94
CA ILE A 22 4.26 -22.93 9.42
C ILE A 22 3.76 -21.62 10.02
N ALA A 23 4.62 -20.82 10.67
CA ALA A 23 4.24 -19.49 11.19
C ALA A 23 3.97 -18.49 10.05
N SER A 24 4.79 -18.49 8.99
CA SER A 24 4.62 -17.58 7.84
C SER A 24 3.39 -17.94 6.99
N SER A 25 3.06 -19.22 6.83
CA SER A 25 1.87 -19.63 6.07
C SER A 25 0.55 -19.40 6.82
N LYS A 26 0.55 -19.48 8.15
CA LYS A 26 -0.62 -19.16 8.98
C LYS A 26 -0.92 -17.65 9.03
N ILE A 27 0.09 -16.79 8.97
CA ILE A 27 -0.09 -15.32 8.90
C ILE A 27 -0.59 -14.90 7.51
N PHE A 28 -0.12 -15.55 6.43
CA PHE A 28 -0.62 -15.30 5.07
C PHE A 28 -2.05 -15.82 4.85
N SER A 29 -2.43 -16.98 5.42
CA SER A 29 -3.80 -17.50 5.27
C SER A 29 -4.85 -16.75 6.11
N ALA A 30 -4.45 -16.18 7.25
CA ALA A 30 -5.30 -15.29 8.03
C ALA A 30 -5.58 -13.96 7.30
N SER A 31 -4.63 -13.47 6.50
CA SER A 31 -4.77 -12.25 5.71
C SER A 31 -5.59 -12.46 4.42
N ALA A 32 -5.53 -13.66 3.82
CA ALA A 32 -6.31 -14.02 2.63
C ALA A 32 -7.82 -14.24 2.94
N LYS A 33 -8.16 -14.83 4.10
CA LYS A 33 -9.56 -14.99 4.53
C LYS A 33 -10.27 -13.68 4.87
N LEU A 34 -9.53 -12.59 5.09
CA LEU A 34 -10.07 -11.25 5.31
C LEU A 34 -10.44 -10.52 4.00
N LEU A 35 -10.01 -11.02 2.83
CA LEU A 35 -10.25 -10.40 1.53
C LEU A 35 -11.34 -11.08 0.68
N GLU A 36 -11.75 -12.31 1.01
CA GLU A 36 -12.86 -13.01 0.30
C GLU A 36 -14.26 -12.64 0.80
N GLY A 37 -14.40 -11.87 1.89
CA GLY A 37 -15.68 -11.46 2.46
C GLY A 37 -16.31 -10.19 1.86
N LEU A 38 -15.70 -9.60 0.82
CA LEU A 38 -16.06 -8.27 0.31
C LEU A 38 -16.39 -8.30 -1.19
N CYS A 39 -17.46 -9.01 -1.58
CA CYS A 39 -18.11 -8.76 -2.86
C CYS A 39 -19.61 -9.13 -2.89
N PHE A 40 -20.41 -8.13 -3.26
CA PHE A 40 -21.80 -8.11 -3.75
C PHE A 40 -23.01 -8.38 -2.82
N CYS A 41 -23.90 -7.37 -2.82
CA CYS A 41 -25.35 -7.55 -2.97
C CYS A 41 -25.95 -6.29 -3.67
N ILE A 42 -26.15 -6.37 -4.98
CA ILE A 42 -27.23 -5.65 -5.70
C ILE A 42 -28.26 -6.73 -6.05
N PRO A 43 -29.57 -6.57 -5.75
CA PRO A 43 -30.56 -7.59 -6.06
C PRO A 43 -31.18 -7.38 -7.45
N GLN A 44 -31.31 -8.45 -8.22
CA GLN A 44 -32.33 -8.60 -9.26
C GLN A 44 -33.07 -9.94 -9.12
N GLU A 45 -34.31 -9.94 -9.59
CA GLU A 45 -35.44 -10.81 -9.24
C GLU A 45 -35.51 -12.18 -9.97
N THR A 46 -36.06 -13.16 -9.25
CA THR A 46 -37.04 -14.25 -9.58
C THR A 46 -36.86 -15.34 -10.69
N ARG A 47 -36.77 -16.60 -10.17
CA ARG A 47 -37.56 -17.86 -10.44
C ARG A 47 -37.45 -18.63 -11.80
N PRO A 48 -37.87 -19.93 -11.88
CA PRO A 48 -37.47 -21.15 -11.13
C PRO A 48 -37.24 -22.40 -12.05
N GLU A 49 -36.77 -23.54 -11.51
CA GLU A 49 -37.34 -24.92 -11.69
C GLU A 49 -36.35 -26.09 -11.51
N ALA A 50 -36.88 -27.12 -10.85
CA ALA A 50 -36.70 -28.58 -11.02
C ALA A 50 -35.38 -29.31 -10.66
N GLY A 51 -35.56 -30.38 -9.85
CA GLY A 51 -34.78 -31.63 -9.96
C GLY A 51 -34.06 -32.11 -8.71
N ILE A 52 -34.73 -32.93 -7.89
CA ILE A 52 -34.08 -33.86 -6.93
C ILE A 52 -34.06 -35.25 -7.58
N PRO A 53 -33.04 -36.08 -7.35
CA PRO A 53 -33.26 -37.35 -6.60
C PRO A 53 -32.21 -37.54 -5.49
N GLN A 54 -32.64 -37.69 -4.24
CA GLN A 54 -32.76 -38.94 -3.48
C GLN A 54 -31.44 -39.65 -3.18
N GLN A 55 -31.10 -39.73 -1.88
CA GLN A 55 -30.62 -40.97 -1.28
C GLN A 55 -30.91 -41.03 0.23
N GLU A 56 -31.30 -42.24 0.62
CA GLU A 56 -31.81 -42.78 1.90
C GLU A 56 -30.86 -42.54 3.08
N ALA A 57 -31.37 -42.04 4.22
CA ALA A 57 -31.90 -42.76 5.38
C ALA A 57 -30.84 -43.04 6.47
N VAL A 58 -31.14 -42.63 7.70
CA VAL A 58 -31.39 -43.51 8.86
C VAL A 58 -31.62 -42.61 10.09
N GLN A 59 -32.77 -42.83 10.69
CA GLN A 59 -33.28 -42.23 11.92
C GLN A 59 -32.58 -42.84 13.14
N ILE A 60 -32.11 -42.03 14.09
CA ILE A 60 -32.02 -42.45 15.50
C ILE A 60 -32.67 -41.34 16.34
N THR A 61 -33.87 -41.64 16.80
CA THR A 61 -34.64 -40.91 17.82
C THR A 61 -34.07 -41.16 19.20
N LEU A 62 -33.80 -40.08 19.93
CA LEU A 62 -33.88 -40.05 21.38
C LEU A 62 -34.79 -38.86 21.75
N ASP A 63 -36.01 -39.19 22.12
CA ASP A 63 -36.99 -38.28 22.72
C ASP A 63 -36.55 -37.97 24.16
N GLU A 64 -36.43 -36.69 24.50
CA GLU A 64 -36.62 -36.16 25.86
C GLU A 64 -37.22 -34.73 25.78
N PRO A 65 -37.93 -34.28 26.83
CA PRO A 65 -39.24 -33.64 26.70
C PRO A 65 -39.21 -32.16 26.34
N ARG A 66 -40.27 -31.77 25.62
CA ARG A 66 -40.63 -30.40 25.25
C ARG A 66 -40.64 -29.44 26.45
N SER A 67 -39.77 -28.43 26.41
CA SER A 67 -40.02 -27.13 27.03
C SER A 67 -40.74 -26.23 26.02
N ASP A 68 -42.07 -26.33 25.97
CA ASP A 68 -42.95 -25.53 25.09
C ASP A 68 -43.00 -24.02 25.45
N SER A 69 -42.08 -23.51 26.28
CA SER A 69 -42.03 -22.11 26.73
C SER A 69 -41.01 -21.23 25.99
N GLU A 70 -40.00 -21.81 25.33
CA GLU A 70 -38.96 -21.02 24.60
C GLU A 70 -39.30 -20.79 23.11
N ASN A 71 -40.10 -21.66 22.50
CA ASN A 71 -40.49 -21.55 21.08
C ASN A 71 -41.69 -20.61 20.82
N LYS A 72 -42.54 -20.35 21.81
CA LYS A 72 -43.66 -19.38 21.68
C LYS A 72 -43.20 -17.93 21.74
N THR A 73 -42.16 -17.64 22.51
CA THR A 73 -41.59 -16.29 22.72
C THR A 73 -40.84 -15.78 21.49
N ASN A 74 -40.05 -16.64 20.82
CA ASN A 74 -39.38 -16.25 19.56
C ASN A 74 -40.38 -16.02 18.41
N GLY A 75 -41.43 -16.82 18.31
CA GLY A 75 -42.49 -16.65 17.29
C GLY A 75 -43.34 -15.40 17.47
N SER A 76 -43.58 -14.95 18.72
CA SER A 76 -44.29 -13.69 19.02
C SER A 76 -43.44 -12.48 18.67
N ARG A 77 -42.17 -12.48 19.09
CA ARG A 77 -41.21 -11.38 18.88
C ARG A 77 -40.92 -11.14 17.40
N ASP A 78 -40.82 -12.20 16.60
CA ASP A 78 -40.67 -12.11 15.13
C ASP A 78 -41.93 -11.66 14.39
N ARG A 79 -43.12 -11.85 14.99
CA ARG A 79 -44.40 -11.37 14.44
C ARG A 79 -44.57 -9.88 14.73
N GLU A 80 -44.35 -9.48 15.99
CA GLU A 80 -44.37 -8.08 16.43
C GLU A 80 -43.35 -7.22 15.67
N LEU A 81 -42.14 -7.74 15.43
CA LEU A 81 -41.15 -7.05 14.60
C LEU A 81 -41.61 -6.88 13.15
N ARG A 82 -42.26 -7.89 12.57
CA ARG A 82 -42.77 -7.80 11.19
C ARG A 82 -43.89 -6.76 11.06
N GLU A 83 -44.76 -6.69 12.05
CA GLU A 83 -45.84 -5.70 12.12
C GLU A 83 -45.29 -4.27 12.32
N CYS A 84 -44.32 -4.10 13.23
CA CYS A 84 -43.61 -2.82 13.42
C CYS A 84 -42.88 -2.36 12.15
N ARG A 85 -42.28 -3.29 11.39
CA ARG A 85 -41.61 -3.00 10.12
C ARG A 85 -42.58 -2.54 9.04
N ALA A 86 -43.74 -3.18 8.94
CA ALA A 86 -44.78 -2.77 7.98
C ALA A 86 -45.33 -1.37 8.32
N LEU A 87 -45.54 -1.09 9.61
CA LEU A 87 -45.97 0.22 10.09
C LEU A 87 -44.96 1.33 9.76
N CYS A 88 -43.66 1.07 9.97
CA CYS A 88 -42.60 2.08 9.82
C CYS A 88 -42.00 2.16 8.41
N ALA A 89 -42.47 1.34 7.46
CA ALA A 89 -41.99 1.35 6.08
C ALA A 89 -42.05 2.73 5.40
N PRO A 90 -43.11 3.56 5.58
CA PRO A 90 -43.16 4.90 5.00
C PRO A 90 -42.05 5.81 5.53
N LEU A 91 -41.73 5.73 6.83
CA LEU A 91 -40.65 6.51 7.44
C LEU A 91 -39.28 6.09 6.90
N LEU A 92 -39.06 4.78 6.73
CA LEU A 92 -37.82 4.26 6.13
C LEU A 92 -37.65 4.72 4.68
N GLN A 93 -38.74 4.70 3.91
CA GLN A 93 -38.75 5.14 2.52
C GLN A 93 -38.45 6.65 2.40
N ALA A 94 -39.02 7.45 3.30
CA ALA A 94 -38.74 8.88 3.42
C ALA A 94 -37.26 9.12 3.78
N ALA A 95 -36.74 8.38 4.76
CA ALA A 95 -35.33 8.43 5.17
C ALA A 95 -34.36 8.07 4.03
N LEU A 96 -34.68 7.05 3.21
CA LEU A 96 -33.89 6.66 2.03
C LEU A 96 -33.88 7.74 0.94
N LYS A 97 -35.03 8.38 0.71
CA LYS A 97 -35.19 9.44 -0.32
C LYS A 97 -34.72 10.81 0.16
N GLY A 98 -34.65 11.04 1.47
CA GLY A 98 -34.41 12.35 2.07
C GLY A 98 -35.64 13.27 2.08
N ASP A 99 -36.83 12.70 2.00
CA ASP A 99 -38.11 13.43 2.02
C ASP A 99 -38.51 13.75 3.47
N TRP A 100 -38.05 14.89 3.98
CA TRP A 100 -38.34 15.29 5.36
C TRP A 100 -39.83 15.58 5.57
N GLN A 101 -40.52 16.17 4.60
CA GLN A 101 -41.94 16.51 4.74
C GLN A 101 -42.78 15.25 4.98
N ALA A 102 -42.56 14.19 4.20
CA ALA A 102 -43.23 12.91 4.40
C ALA A 102 -42.86 12.26 5.75
N GLY A 103 -41.58 12.31 6.13
CA GLY A 103 -41.10 11.78 7.40
C GLY A 103 -41.69 12.50 8.62
N GLU A 104 -41.73 13.83 8.60
CA GLU A 104 -42.29 14.66 9.66
C GLU A 104 -43.80 14.42 9.81
N ALA A 105 -44.54 14.39 8.70
CA ALA A 105 -45.97 14.09 8.71
C ALA A 105 -46.28 12.71 9.33
N PHE A 106 -45.42 11.72 9.07
CA PHE A 106 -45.52 10.40 9.68
C PHE A 106 -45.22 10.43 11.19
N LEU A 107 -44.12 11.09 11.60
CA LEU A 107 -43.69 11.16 12.99
C LEU A 107 -44.68 11.96 13.87
N LYS A 108 -45.34 12.99 13.32
CA LYS A 108 -46.42 13.70 14.03
C LYS A 108 -47.59 12.79 14.39
N LYS A 109 -47.90 11.81 13.53
CA LYS A 109 -48.94 10.81 13.79
C LYS A 109 -48.46 9.68 14.69
N ASN A 110 -47.18 9.31 14.60
CA ASN A 110 -46.59 8.19 15.32
C ASN A 110 -45.27 8.60 16.02
N PRO A 111 -45.31 9.38 17.12
CA PRO A 111 -44.10 9.89 17.77
C PRO A 111 -43.16 8.79 18.30
N HIS A 112 -43.73 7.67 18.75
CA HIS A 112 -42.99 6.53 19.28
C HIS A 112 -42.09 5.84 18.24
N CYS A 113 -42.31 6.07 16.94
CA CYS A 113 -41.52 5.45 15.87
C CYS A 113 -40.13 6.08 15.65
N ILE A 114 -39.83 7.21 16.29
CA ILE A 114 -38.60 7.99 16.03
C ILE A 114 -37.31 7.19 16.26
N ALA A 115 -37.29 6.35 17.30
CA ALA A 115 -36.15 5.56 17.73
C ALA A 115 -36.38 4.05 17.54
N LEU A 116 -37.49 3.64 16.91
CA LEU A 116 -37.79 2.23 16.72
C LEU A 116 -36.78 1.58 15.76
N PRO A 117 -36.41 0.33 16.02
CA PRO A 117 -35.64 -0.46 15.08
C PRO A 117 -36.55 -0.93 13.94
N ILE A 118 -36.30 -0.42 12.73
CA ILE A 118 -37.16 -0.61 11.54
C ILE A 118 -36.58 -1.62 10.56
N THR A 119 -35.28 -1.87 10.57
CA THR A 119 -34.65 -2.75 9.57
C THR A 119 -34.52 -4.20 10.06
N LYS A 120 -34.13 -5.11 9.15
CA LYS A 120 -33.78 -6.51 9.48
C LYS A 120 -32.69 -6.59 10.56
N GLU A 121 -31.81 -5.61 10.56
CA GLU A 121 -30.64 -5.51 11.45
C GLU A 121 -30.88 -4.64 12.69
N GLN A 122 -32.15 -4.38 13.02
CA GLN A 122 -32.57 -3.48 14.11
C GLN A 122 -32.06 -2.03 13.96
N GLY A 123 -31.68 -1.60 12.75
CA GLY A 123 -31.35 -0.21 12.46
C GLY A 123 -32.59 0.68 12.40
N THR A 124 -32.43 1.93 12.83
CA THR A 124 -33.48 2.97 12.87
C THR A 124 -33.53 3.81 11.57
N ALA A 125 -34.53 4.67 11.44
CA ALA A 125 -34.61 5.63 10.32
C ALA A 125 -33.36 6.52 10.21
N LEU A 126 -32.74 6.86 11.35
CA LEU A 126 -31.50 7.63 11.41
C LEU A 126 -30.31 6.90 10.76
N HIS A 127 -30.16 5.59 11.02
CA HIS A 127 -29.10 4.78 10.40
C HIS A 127 -29.22 4.78 8.88
N THR A 128 -30.44 4.61 8.39
CA THR A 128 -30.73 4.58 6.95
C THR A 128 -30.50 5.94 6.29
N ALA A 129 -30.98 7.03 6.90
CA ALA A 129 -30.75 8.37 6.38
C ALA A 129 -29.25 8.76 6.37
N ALA A 130 -28.49 8.36 7.41
CA ALA A 130 -27.05 8.58 7.48
C ALA A 130 -26.27 7.78 6.42
N ALA A 131 -26.64 6.50 6.22
CA ALA A 131 -26.06 5.66 5.17
C ALA A 131 -26.39 6.16 3.76
N ALA A 132 -27.60 6.69 3.55
CA ALA A 132 -28.05 7.27 2.28
C ALA A 132 -27.65 8.75 2.09
N GLU A 133 -26.83 9.30 2.99
CA GLU A 133 -26.27 10.66 2.91
C GLU A 133 -27.32 11.79 2.87
N ARG A 134 -28.49 11.56 3.49
CA ARG A 134 -29.62 12.51 3.50
C ARG A 134 -29.44 13.56 4.59
N THR A 135 -28.54 14.51 4.34
CA THR A 135 -28.10 15.50 5.34
C THR A 135 -29.23 16.32 5.94
N THR A 136 -30.15 16.84 5.12
CA THR A 136 -31.31 17.64 5.60
C THR A 136 -32.21 16.81 6.50
N PHE A 137 -32.58 15.62 6.04
CA PHE A 137 -33.40 14.68 6.80
C PHE A 137 -32.76 14.32 8.15
N VAL A 138 -31.46 14.02 8.16
CA VAL A 138 -30.74 13.71 9.41
C VAL A 138 -30.75 14.91 10.37
N LYS A 139 -30.43 16.11 9.88
CA LYS A 139 -30.38 17.31 10.72
C LYS A 139 -31.72 17.59 11.40
N GLU A 140 -32.83 17.47 10.68
CA GLU A 140 -34.16 17.67 11.25
C GLU A 140 -34.55 16.52 12.20
N LEU A 141 -34.25 15.27 11.84
CA LEU A 141 -34.54 14.12 12.71
C LEU A 141 -33.78 14.21 14.04
N VAL A 142 -32.50 14.58 14.02
CA VAL A 142 -31.66 14.71 15.23
C VAL A 142 -32.18 15.77 16.19
N LYS A 143 -32.84 16.84 15.70
CA LYS A 143 -33.46 17.85 16.58
C LYS A 143 -34.54 17.24 17.48
N LEU A 144 -35.27 16.26 16.96
CA LEU A 144 -36.39 15.59 17.64
C LEU A 144 -35.94 14.43 18.54
N MET A 145 -34.71 13.92 18.39
CA MET A 145 -34.19 12.78 19.12
C MET A 145 -33.49 13.18 20.43
N SER A 146 -33.53 12.29 21.42
CA SER A 146 -32.72 12.42 22.65
C SER A 146 -31.29 11.90 22.41
N PRO A 147 -30.28 12.34 23.20
CA PRO A 147 -28.91 11.83 23.10
C PRO A 147 -28.82 10.29 23.13
N SER A 148 -29.65 9.64 23.94
CA SER A 148 -29.70 8.17 24.07
C SER A 148 -30.22 7.50 22.80
N ASP A 149 -31.14 8.13 22.06
CA ASP A 149 -31.66 7.59 20.81
C ASP A 149 -30.59 7.58 19.70
N LEU A 150 -29.66 8.54 19.73
CA LEU A 150 -28.52 8.58 18.79
C LEU A 150 -27.50 7.47 19.07
N ALA A 151 -27.46 6.93 20.30
CA ALA A 151 -26.53 5.89 20.73
C ALA A 151 -27.02 4.46 20.38
N LEU A 152 -28.21 4.32 19.80
CA LEU A 152 -28.75 3.02 19.39
C LEU A 152 -27.86 2.34 18.36
N LYS A 153 -27.66 1.03 18.54
CA LYS A 153 -26.79 0.18 17.71
C LYS A 153 -27.59 -0.83 16.91
N THR A 154 -27.19 -1.07 15.66
CA THR A 154 -27.67 -2.23 14.88
C THR A 154 -27.22 -3.55 15.51
N THR A 155 -28.01 -4.60 15.41
CA THR A 155 -27.65 -5.92 15.98
C THR A 155 -26.53 -6.62 15.22
N SER A 156 -26.51 -6.50 13.88
CA SER A 156 -25.56 -7.19 13.00
C SER A 156 -24.10 -6.79 13.28
N THR A 157 -23.85 -5.48 13.28
CA THR A 157 -22.48 -4.93 13.31
C THR A 157 -22.21 -4.08 14.56
N GLY A 158 -23.23 -3.79 15.36
CA GLY A 158 -23.11 -2.80 16.43
C GLY A 158 -22.92 -1.37 15.92
N SER A 159 -23.27 -1.08 14.66
CA SER A 159 -23.10 0.27 14.09
C SER A 159 -24.12 1.24 14.69
N THR A 160 -23.65 2.42 15.09
CA THR A 160 -24.51 3.60 15.31
C THR A 160 -24.72 4.34 13.99
N ALA A 161 -25.65 5.31 13.96
CA ALA A 161 -25.81 6.18 12.80
C ALA A 161 -24.54 7.02 12.51
N LEU A 162 -23.76 7.38 13.53
CA LEU A 162 -22.46 8.03 13.35
C LEU A 162 -21.47 7.12 12.61
N ILE A 163 -21.47 5.82 12.89
CA ILE A 163 -20.64 4.84 12.15
C ILE A 163 -21.07 4.74 10.69
N CYS A 164 -22.37 4.77 10.40
CA CYS A 164 -22.87 4.85 9.01
C CYS A 164 -22.39 6.14 8.30
N ALA A 165 -22.38 7.27 9.00
CA ALA A 165 -21.88 8.53 8.47
C ALA A 165 -20.36 8.53 8.26
N ALA A 166 -19.60 7.93 9.17
CA ALA A 166 -18.16 7.74 9.06
C ALA A 166 -17.81 6.89 7.82
N ARG A 167 -18.60 5.83 7.57
CA ARG A 167 -18.47 4.97 6.38
C ARG A 167 -18.76 5.72 5.09
N SER A 168 -19.80 6.54 5.04
CA SER A 168 -20.14 7.37 3.86
C SER A 168 -19.24 8.61 3.71
N GLY A 169 -18.43 8.94 4.72
CA GLY A 169 -17.60 10.15 4.71
C GLY A 169 -18.41 11.45 4.68
N CYS A 170 -19.64 11.46 5.18
CA CYS A 170 -20.51 12.64 5.20
C CYS A 170 -20.32 13.46 6.48
N VAL A 171 -19.35 14.38 6.47
CA VAL A 171 -18.99 15.20 7.64
C VAL A 171 -20.17 16.01 8.22
N PRO A 172 -21.03 16.66 7.43
CA PRO A 172 -22.15 17.44 7.98
C PRO A 172 -23.16 16.61 8.78
N ILE A 173 -23.34 15.33 8.40
CA ILE A 173 -24.19 14.40 9.13
C ILE A 173 -23.53 14.01 10.46
N ALA A 174 -22.24 13.68 10.43
CA ALA A 174 -21.48 13.38 11.65
C ALA A 174 -21.49 14.55 12.64
N GLN A 175 -21.27 15.78 12.15
CA GLN A 175 -21.34 17.01 12.94
C GLN A 175 -22.68 17.17 13.66
N ALA A 176 -23.78 17.07 12.93
CA ALA A 176 -25.12 17.22 13.50
C ALA A 176 -25.39 16.23 14.63
N MET A 177 -24.91 14.98 14.51
CA MET A 177 -25.09 13.97 15.54
C MET A 177 -24.19 14.20 16.77
N VAL A 178 -22.92 14.52 16.56
CA VAL A 178 -21.94 14.71 17.65
C VAL A 178 -22.21 15.99 18.44
N GLU A 179 -22.70 17.04 17.80
CA GLU A 179 -23.17 18.26 18.48
C GLU A 179 -24.30 17.97 19.48
N LYS A 180 -25.13 16.97 19.19
CA LYS A 180 -26.25 16.55 20.06
C LYS A 180 -25.81 15.56 21.15
N ASN A 181 -24.86 14.68 20.84
CA ASN A 181 -24.30 13.71 21.78
C ASN A 181 -22.79 13.54 21.57
N ASN A 182 -22.02 14.10 22.50
CA ASN A 182 -20.55 14.12 22.48
C ASN A 182 -19.90 12.78 22.85
N GLU A 183 -20.65 11.80 23.34
CA GLU A 183 -20.15 10.45 23.66
C GLU A 183 -20.16 9.52 22.44
N LEU A 184 -20.93 9.85 21.38
CA LEU A 184 -21.04 9.04 20.16
C LEU A 184 -19.69 8.69 19.50
N PRO A 185 -18.69 9.59 19.44
CA PRO A 185 -17.39 9.27 18.85
C PRO A 185 -16.64 8.13 19.55
N CYS A 186 -17.06 7.73 20.75
CA CYS A 186 -16.43 6.70 21.56
C CYS A 186 -17.20 5.36 21.56
N ILE A 187 -18.42 5.35 21.00
CA ILE A 187 -19.23 4.13 20.90
C ILE A 187 -18.68 3.24 19.79
N ARG A 188 -18.30 2.02 20.16
CA ARG A 188 -17.66 1.03 19.29
C ARG A 188 -18.66 0.08 18.63
N THR A 189 -18.33 -0.38 17.43
CA THR A 189 -18.97 -1.54 16.79
C THR A 189 -18.71 -2.84 17.57
N ASN A 190 -19.37 -3.93 17.19
CA ASN A 190 -19.26 -5.22 17.88
C ASN A 190 -17.85 -5.83 17.81
N ASP A 191 -17.08 -5.49 16.77
CA ASP A 191 -15.67 -5.83 16.59
C ASP A 191 -14.71 -4.93 17.40
N GLY A 192 -15.24 -3.96 18.16
CA GLY A 192 -14.45 -3.01 18.94
C GLY A 192 -13.95 -1.80 18.17
N THR A 193 -14.36 -1.59 16.91
CA THR A 193 -13.87 -0.47 16.10
C THR A 193 -14.60 0.85 16.43
N THR A 194 -13.86 1.95 16.55
CA THR A 194 -14.44 3.30 16.74
C THR A 194 -14.90 3.92 15.41
N PRO A 195 -15.76 4.95 15.42
CA PRO A 195 -16.09 5.72 14.21
C PRO A 195 -14.84 6.27 13.52
N LEU A 196 -13.87 6.77 14.30
CA LEU A 196 -12.58 7.25 13.78
C LEU A 196 -11.79 6.12 13.12
N GLY A 197 -11.65 4.97 13.79
CA GLY A 197 -10.98 3.80 13.24
C GLY A 197 -11.59 3.33 11.93
N LEU A 198 -12.92 3.26 11.85
CA LEU A 198 -13.63 2.92 10.62
C LEU A 198 -13.37 3.93 9.51
N ALA A 199 -13.45 5.23 9.78
CA ALA A 199 -13.22 6.27 8.78
C ALA A 199 -11.82 6.17 8.15
N THR A 200 -10.82 5.71 8.90
CA THR A 200 -9.43 5.57 8.40
C THR A 200 -9.22 4.40 7.44
N ASN A 201 -10.14 3.43 7.40
CA ASN A 201 -10.07 2.28 6.49
C ASN A 201 -10.55 2.61 5.07
N TRP A 202 -11.18 3.78 4.88
CA TRP A 202 -11.73 4.20 3.59
C TRP A 202 -10.85 5.25 2.92
N GLN A 203 -10.79 5.18 1.59
CA GLN A 203 -9.95 6.06 0.78
C GLN A 203 -10.79 7.13 0.07
N GLY A 204 -10.19 8.30 -0.14
CA GLY A 204 -10.79 9.40 -0.89
C GLY A 204 -10.78 10.74 -0.13
N PRO A 205 -10.97 11.87 -0.83
CA PRO A 205 -10.87 13.20 -0.24
C PRO A 205 -11.95 13.47 0.82
N ARG A 206 -13.16 12.90 0.67
CA ARG A 206 -14.24 13.02 1.66
C ARG A 206 -13.89 12.35 2.99
N HIS A 207 -13.27 11.16 2.94
CA HIS A 207 -12.85 10.45 4.14
C HIS A 207 -11.68 11.14 4.85
N LYS A 208 -10.78 11.83 4.13
CA LYS A 208 -9.76 12.68 4.78
C LYS A 208 -10.39 13.74 5.69
N ASN A 209 -11.43 14.42 5.21
CA ASN A 209 -12.16 15.41 6.01
C ASN A 209 -12.91 14.76 7.19
N MET A 210 -13.48 13.57 6.97
CA MET A 210 -14.14 12.80 8.04
C MET A 210 -13.16 12.39 9.14
N VAL A 211 -12.00 11.85 8.77
CA VAL A 211 -10.96 11.46 9.72
C VAL A 211 -10.47 12.69 10.48
N TRP A 212 -10.24 13.82 9.81
CA TRP A 212 -9.85 15.06 10.48
C TRP A 212 -10.89 15.51 11.51
N TYR A 213 -12.17 15.48 11.13
CA TYR A 213 -13.26 15.86 12.02
C TYR A 213 -13.36 14.90 13.22
N LEU A 214 -13.45 13.58 12.99
CA LEU A 214 -13.55 12.58 14.05
C LEU A 214 -12.33 12.61 14.97
N PHE A 215 -11.13 12.83 14.43
CA PHE A 215 -9.92 12.99 15.23
C PHE A 215 -9.99 14.20 16.17
N SER A 216 -10.68 15.27 15.77
CA SER A 216 -10.85 16.48 16.60
C SER A 216 -11.88 16.31 17.73
N VAL A 217 -12.83 15.40 17.59
CA VAL A 217 -13.94 15.19 18.55
C VAL A 217 -13.80 13.90 19.38
N THR A 218 -12.97 12.96 18.95
CA THR A 218 -12.67 11.74 19.71
C THR A 218 -11.53 12.01 20.70
N PRO A 219 -11.74 11.84 22.02
CA PRO A 219 -10.67 11.96 23.00
C PRO A 219 -9.58 10.91 22.77
N TYR A 220 -8.39 11.34 22.34
CA TYR A 220 -7.28 10.45 21.99
C TYR A 220 -6.89 9.50 23.13
N GLN A 221 -7.00 9.95 24.38
CA GLN A 221 -6.68 9.16 25.58
C GLN A 221 -7.61 7.95 25.75
N GLN A 222 -8.82 8.00 25.20
CA GLN A 222 -9.79 6.90 25.26
C GLN A 222 -9.56 5.83 24.18
N LEU A 223 -8.63 6.08 23.25
CA LEU A 223 -8.16 5.06 22.31
C LEU A 223 -7.15 4.15 23.01
N THR A 224 -7.33 2.85 22.82
CA THR A 224 -6.41 1.79 23.22
C THR A 224 -5.12 1.86 22.39
N THR A 225 -4.03 1.26 22.89
CA THR A 225 -2.75 1.24 22.16
C THR A 225 -2.87 0.63 20.75
N PRO A 226 -3.57 -0.50 20.52
CA PRO A 226 -3.78 -1.03 19.18
C PRO A 226 -4.54 -0.05 18.26
N GLU A 227 -5.58 0.61 18.77
CA GLU A 227 -6.34 1.62 18.00
C GLU A 227 -5.45 2.80 17.59
N ARG A 228 -4.55 3.26 18.48
CA ARG A 228 -3.59 4.34 18.18
C ARG A 228 -2.57 3.93 17.13
N ILE A 229 -2.04 2.71 17.21
CA ILE A 229 -1.11 2.16 16.21
C ILE A 229 -1.81 2.05 14.86
N HIS A 230 -3.03 1.49 14.82
CA HIS A 230 -3.81 1.35 13.60
C HIS A 230 -4.12 2.71 12.96
N LEU A 231 -4.51 3.69 13.77
CA LEU A 231 -4.72 5.07 13.34
C LEU A 231 -3.44 5.70 12.76
N LEU A 232 -2.29 5.50 13.41
CA LEU A 232 -1.00 5.98 12.90
C LEU A 232 -0.68 5.37 11.53
N LEU A 233 -0.76 4.04 11.39
CA LEU A 233 -0.42 3.35 10.15
C LEU A 233 -1.40 3.69 9.02
N ASN A 234 -2.70 3.75 9.29
CA ASN A 234 -3.70 4.10 8.28
C ASN A 234 -3.59 5.54 7.80
N THR A 235 -3.22 6.47 8.68
CA THR A 235 -3.00 7.88 8.28
C THR A 235 -1.78 8.02 7.39
N ILE A 236 -0.73 7.22 7.60
CA ILE A 236 0.43 7.12 6.68
C ILE A 236 0.02 6.46 5.36
N SER A 237 -0.75 5.38 5.42
CA SER A 237 -1.28 4.67 4.24
C SER A 237 -2.13 5.58 3.35
N SER A 238 -2.83 6.54 3.95
CA SER A 238 -3.77 7.43 3.26
C SER A 238 -3.19 8.82 2.94
N ASP A 239 -1.89 9.02 3.14
CA ASP A 239 -1.19 10.30 2.93
C ASP A 239 -1.85 11.45 3.72
N MET A 240 -2.21 11.19 4.99
CA MET A 240 -2.75 12.16 5.94
C MET A 240 -1.66 12.59 6.93
N PHE A 241 -0.50 13.00 6.42
CA PHE A 241 0.70 13.26 7.23
C PHE A 241 0.50 14.34 8.29
N ASP A 242 -0.38 15.32 8.08
CA ASP A 242 -0.69 16.33 9.09
C ASP A 242 -1.33 15.73 10.34
N ILE A 243 -2.22 14.75 10.17
CA ILE A 243 -2.84 14.01 11.28
C ILE A 243 -1.80 13.09 11.92
N THR A 244 -0.98 12.40 11.12
CA THR A 244 0.12 11.56 11.61
C THR A 244 1.09 12.35 12.50
N LEU A 245 1.52 13.55 12.07
CA LEU A 245 2.39 14.42 12.86
C LEU A 245 1.71 14.89 14.15
N ARG A 246 0.40 15.16 14.14
CA ARG A 246 -0.35 15.49 15.36
C ARG A 246 -0.39 14.31 16.33
N ILE A 247 -0.61 13.09 15.84
CA ILE A 247 -0.59 11.86 16.65
C ILE A 247 0.78 11.73 17.34
N LEU A 248 1.88 11.85 16.59
CA LEU A 248 3.23 11.77 17.14
C LEU A 248 3.57 12.89 18.11
N LYS A 249 2.93 14.06 17.98
CA LYS A 249 3.06 15.16 18.94
C LYS A 249 2.29 14.89 20.24
N ILE A 250 1.11 14.28 20.16
CA ILE A 250 0.28 13.93 21.32
C ILE A 250 0.89 12.76 22.08
N ASP A 251 1.41 11.76 21.37
CA ASP A 251 1.98 10.55 21.95
C ASP A 251 3.37 10.24 21.34
N PRO A 252 4.42 11.00 21.75
CA PRO A 252 5.77 10.83 21.19
C PRO A 252 6.40 9.47 21.50
N LYS A 253 5.88 8.77 22.51
CA LYS A 253 6.37 7.45 22.94
C LYS A 253 5.66 6.31 22.22
N LEU A 254 4.57 6.58 21.50
CA LEU A 254 3.86 5.56 20.71
C LEU A 254 4.80 4.76 19.81
N PRO A 255 5.76 5.36 19.06
CA PRO A 255 6.71 4.63 18.24
C PRO A 255 7.81 3.91 19.04
N LEU A 256 8.00 4.28 20.32
CA LEU A 256 9.14 3.87 21.15
C LEU A 256 8.78 2.83 22.22
N ALA A 257 7.52 2.42 22.33
CA ALA A 257 7.16 1.36 23.27
C ALA A 257 7.82 0.04 22.86
N ASN A 258 8.20 -0.79 23.84
CA ASN A 258 9.11 -1.94 23.66
C ASN A 258 8.61 -3.04 22.67
N SER A 259 7.38 -2.96 22.18
CA SER A 259 6.79 -3.83 21.13
C SER A 259 6.61 -3.12 19.78
N THR A 260 7.14 -1.91 19.62
CA THR A 260 6.71 -0.94 18.59
C THR A 260 7.82 -0.55 17.61
N ARG A 261 9.04 -1.07 17.79
CA ARG A 261 10.13 -0.93 16.78
C ARG A 261 9.68 -1.47 15.42
N ASP A 262 8.95 -2.58 15.40
CA ASP A 262 8.38 -3.17 14.17
C ASP A 262 7.36 -2.25 13.50
N VAL A 263 6.60 -1.47 14.29
CA VAL A 263 5.62 -0.51 13.78
C VAL A 263 6.33 0.69 13.14
N VAL A 264 7.39 1.20 13.76
CA VAL A 264 8.19 2.30 13.17
C VAL A 264 8.84 1.85 11.87
N TRP A 265 9.40 0.64 11.88
CA TRP A 265 9.98 0.02 10.70
C TRP A 265 8.95 -0.12 9.58
N TYR A 266 7.79 -0.69 9.90
CA TYR A 266 6.70 -0.85 8.96
C TYR A 266 6.21 0.49 8.39
N ALA A 267 6.06 1.51 9.24
CA ALA A 267 5.70 2.86 8.83
C ALA A 267 6.74 3.49 7.90
N LEU A 268 8.03 3.34 8.20
CA LEU A 268 9.12 3.77 7.32
C LEU A 268 9.08 3.03 5.98
N GLY A 269 8.82 1.72 5.99
CA GLY A 269 8.63 0.92 4.77
C GLY A 269 7.45 1.39 3.91
N MET A 270 6.33 1.80 4.53
CA MET A 270 5.20 2.40 3.80
C MET A 270 5.59 3.72 3.14
N LEU A 271 6.36 4.57 3.83
CA LEU A 271 6.85 5.84 3.28
C LEU A 271 7.89 5.62 2.16
N ALA A 272 8.79 4.65 2.32
CA ALA A 272 9.78 4.25 1.32
C ALA A 272 9.12 3.88 -0.02
N ARG A 273 8.00 3.15 0.01
CA ARG A 273 7.24 2.73 -1.17
C ARG A 273 6.43 3.84 -1.85
N LYS A 274 6.43 5.08 -1.31
CA LYS A 274 5.57 6.19 -1.76
C LYS A 274 6.34 7.40 -2.30
N PRO A 275 6.93 7.32 -3.52
CA PRO A 275 7.71 8.41 -4.11
C PRO A 275 6.88 9.68 -4.35
N LEU A 276 5.61 9.55 -4.75
CA LEU A 276 4.72 10.68 -5.08
C LEU A 276 4.20 11.45 -3.86
N ALA A 277 4.30 10.87 -2.67
CA ALA A 277 3.89 11.50 -1.43
C ALA A 277 4.99 12.45 -0.90
N ILE A 278 6.23 12.26 -1.36
CA ILE A 278 7.42 12.99 -0.92
C ILE A 278 7.95 13.89 -2.06
N GLY A 279 7.72 13.55 -3.34
CA GLY A 279 8.13 14.30 -4.53
C GLY A 279 6.97 14.88 -5.36
N SER A 280 7.12 16.10 -5.89
CA SER A 280 6.10 16.78 -6.72
C SER A 280 6.09 16.32 -8.19
N LYS A 281 4.92 16.33 -8.84
CA LYS A 281 4.67 15.93 -10.24
C LYS A 281 5.23 16.92 -11.29
N SER A 282 6.54 17.12 -11.37
CA SER A 282 7.15 17.86 -12.49
C SER A 282 8.26 17.06 -13.16
N PRO A 283 8.20 16.80 -14.48
CA PRO A 283 9.30 16.19 -15.21
C PRO A 283 10.50 17.14 -15.17
N LEU A 284 11.61 16.63 -14.64
CA LEU A 284 12.90 17.26 -14.29
C LEU A 284 13.67 17.84 -15.51
N SER A 285 13.00 18.59 -16.38
CA SER A 285 13.51 19.10 -17.66
C SER A 285 14.28 20.43 -17.58
N THR A 286 14.69 20.88 -16.39
CA THR A 286 15.55 22.07 -16.21
C THR A 286 16.80 21.75 -15.41
N TRP A 287 17.37 20.57 -15.71
CA TRP A 287 18.60 20.00 -15.15
C TRP A 287 19.88 20.77 -15.51
N GLU A 288 19.86 21.66 -16.49
CA GLU A 288 21.09 22.29 -16.96
C GLU A 288 21.36 23.61 -16.22
N ARG A 289 22.25 23.60 -15.21
CA ARG A 289 23.46 24.47 -15.17
C ARG A 289 24.16 24.75 -13.84
N CYS A 290 23.76 24.27 -12.67
CA CYS A 290 24.54 24.58 -11.45
C CYS A 290 24.62 23.44 -10.42
N LEU A 291 25.27 22.35 -10.78
CA LEU A 291 25.69 21.27 -9.89
C LEU A 291 27.07 21.58 -9.28
N ASN A 292 27.15 22.40 -8.22
CA ASN A 292 28.41 22.54 -7.47
C ASN A 292 28.16 22.65 -5.96
N ALA A 293 28.86 21.80 -5.20
CA ALA A 293 28.93 21.65 -3.73
C ALA A 293 27.90 20.72 -3.03
N CYS A 294 27.77 19.50 -3.57
CA CYS A 294 27.54 18.16 -2.99
C CYS A 294 26.56 17.86 -1.82
N PHE A 295 26.05 18.79 -1.00
CA PHE A 295 25.00 18.43 -0.01
C PHE A 295 23.89 19.47 0.19
N ASN A 296 24.05 20.70 -0.32
CA ASN A 296 23.07 21.78 -0.16
C ASN A 296 21.96 21.83 -1.24
N ARG A 297 22.02 21.01 -2.31
CA ARG A 297 21.17 21.21 -3.51
C ARG A 297 20.27 20.03 -3.94
N PHE A 298 20.28 18.89 -3.25
CA PHE A 298 19.42 17.76 -3.65
C PHE A 298 17.92 17.93 -3.37
N CYS A 299 17.52 18.99 -2.65
CA CYS A 299 16.13 19.15 -2.28
C CYS A 299 15.66 20.57 -2.51
N ASN A 300 14.50 20.69 -3.15
CA ASN A 300 13.77 21.95 -3.13
C ASN A 300 13.47 22.31 -1.66
N LYS A 301 13.86 23.52 -1.22
CA LYS A 301 13.59 24.00 0.15
C LYS A 301 12.10 23.96 0.51
N ALA A 302 11.21 24.04 -0.47
CA ALA A 302 9.78 23.85 -0.29
C ALA A 302 9.38 22.38 -0.10
N LEU A 303 10.12 21.43 -0.70
CA LEU A 303 9.90 19.99 -0.57
C LEU A 303 10.32 19.45 0.80
N MET A 304 11.46 19.94 1.32
CA MET A 304 11.93 19.68 2.71
C MET A 304 10.98 20.23 3.79
N ARG A 305 9.96 21.01 3.40
CA ARG A 305 8.94 21.56 4.31
C ARG A 305 7.61 20.79 4.26
N THR A 306 7.51 19.75 3.45
CA THR A 306 6.29 18.94 3.40
C THR A 306 6.14 18.10 4.67
N SER A 307 4.91 17.87 5.10
CA SER A 307 4.60 17.04 6.27
C SER A 307 5.14 15.60 6.14
N ALA A 308 5.26 15.08 4.91
CA ALA A 308 5.84 13.77 4.64
C ALA A 308 7.33 13.70 5.00
N HIS A 309 8.10 14.74 4.65
CA HIS A 309 9.53 14.84 4.99
C HIS A 309 9.75 14.85 6.51
N GLN A 310 9.04 15.74 7.20
CA GLN A 310 9.13 15.87 8.65
C GLN A 310 8.77 14.55 9.36
N LEU A 311 7.81 13.82 8.80
CA LEU A 311 7.41 12.52 9.32
C LEU A 311 8.54 11.49 9.19
N VAL A 312 9.18 11.36 8.02
CA VAL A 312 10.31 10.45 7.82
C VAL A 312 11.44 10.77 8.79
N GLU A 313 11.81 12.05 8.94
CA GLU A 313 12.85 12.46 9.89
C GLU A 313 12.50 12.12 11.34
N ASN A 314 11.26 12.40 11.77
CA ASN A 314 10.82 12.14 13.14
C ASN A 314 10.82 10.64 13.46
N LEU A 315 10.30 9.82 12.54
CA LEU A 315 10.28 8.37 12.69
C LEU A 315 11.70 7.78 12.68
N TRP A 316 12.56 8.25 11.78
CA TRP A 316 13.95 7.79 11.71
C TRP A 316 14.75 8.15 12.95
N LYS A 317 14.66 9.39 13.45
CA LYS A 317 15.30 9.80 14.70
C LYS A 317 14.80 8.98 15.89
N GLY A 318 13.49 8.71 15.94
CA GLY A 318 12.91 7.81 16.95
C GLY A 318 13.51 6.40 16.87
N PHE A 319 13.64 5.85 15.67
CA PHE A 319 14.24 4.53 15.44
C PHE A 319 15.72 4.47 15.88
N ALA A 320 16.51 5.49 15.53
CA ALA A 320 17.95 5.55 15.82
C ALA A 320 18.30 5.71 17.31
N VAL A 321 17.38 6.23 18.14
CA VAL A 321 17.60 6.46 19.58
C VAL A 321 17.22 5.25 20.44
N LEU A 322 16.51 4.26 19.87
CA LEU A 322 16.10 3.07 20.63
C LEU A 322 17.31 2.20 20.99
N PRO A 323 17.50 1.84 22.28
CA PRO A 323 18.64 1.02 22.69
C PRO A 323 18.66 -0.31 21.95
N GLU A 324 19.86 -0.77 21.58
CA GLU A 324 20.11 -2.05 20.90
C GLU A 324 19.83 -3.22 21.85
N ASP A 325 18.58 -3.39 22.27
CA ASP A 325 18.24 -4.40 23.26
C ASP A 325 18.20 -5.80 22.62
N LYS A 326 19.23 -6.60 22.95
CA LYS A 326 19.35 -8.08 23.01
C LYS A 326 18.78 -9.00 21.90
N PHE A 327 18.08 -8.50 20.89
CA PHE A 327 17.44 -9.32 19.85
C PHE A 327 18.17 -9.33 18.51
N LEU A 328 19.12 -8.43 18.27
CA LEU A 328 19.79 -8.33 16.98
C LEU A 328 21.30 -8.30 17.18
N SER A 329 21.97 -9.38 16.82
CA SER A 329 23.39 -9.30 16.44
C SER A 329 23.50 -8.26 15.33
N ASN A 330 24.55 -7.43 15.33
CA ASN A 330 24.80 -6.33 14.37
C ASN A 330 24.44 -6.69 12.90
N ARG A 331 24.66 -7.95 12.49
CA ARG A 331 24.29 -8.49 11.16
C ARG A 331 22.78 -8.44 10.84
N ALA A 332 21.90 -8.68 11.81
CA ALA A 332 20.46 -8.66 11.58
C ALA A 332 19.92 -7.24 11.38
N LEU A 333 20.44 -6.25 12.13
CA LEU A 333 20.09 -4.83 11.97
C LEU A 333 20.56 -4.27 10.62
N ALA A 334 21.75 -4.66 10.16
CA ALA A 334 22.25 -4.33 8.82
C ALA A 334 21.31 -4.86 7.71
N GLY A 335 20.81 -6.10 7.85
CA GLY A 335 19.84 -6.67 6.93
C GLY A 335 18.53 -5.86 6.86
N TYR A 336 18.01 -5.43 8.01
CA TYR A 336 16.83 -4.56 8.04
C TYR A 336 17.10 -3.26 7.29
N HIS A 337 18.14 -2.49 7.65
CA HIS A 337 18.46 -1.23 6.99
C HIS A 337 18.50 -1.36 5.47
N MET A 338 19.06 -2.47 4.97
CA MET A 338 19.05 -2.73 3.53
C MET A 338 17.69 -2.99 2.94
N ASP A 339 16.82 -3.74 3.61
CA ASP A 339 15.45 -3.94 3.15
C ASP A 339 14.73 -2.61 2.96
N LEU A 340 14.88 -1.64 3.86
CA LEU A 340 14.24 -0.33 3.72
C LEU A 340 14.82 0.53 2.60
N LEU A 341 16.14 0.55 2.44
CA LEU A 341 16.79 1.23 1.31
C LEU A 341 16.37 0.59 -0.02
N ALA A 342 16.28 -0.74 -0.05
CA ALA A 342 15.83 -1.49 -1.21
C ALA A 342 14.39 -1.14 -1.58
N GLU A 343 13.46 -1.10 -0.62
CA GLU A 343 12.06 -0.72 -0.87
C GLU A 343 11.96 0.66 -1.53
N ALA A 344 12.69 1.66 -1.02
CA ALA A 344 12.71 2.99 -1.61
C ALA A 344 13.37 3.02 -2.99
N ALA A 345 14.51 2.33 -3.16
CA ALA A 345 15.25 2.30 -4.42
C ALA A 345 14.44 1.60 -5.51
N LYS A 346 13.79 0.46 -5.23
CA LYS A 346 12.98 -0.31 -6.19
C LYS A 346 11.85 0.52 -6.81
N VAL A 347 11.24 1.43 -6.05
CA VAL A 347 10.18 2.32 -6.54
C VAL A 347 10.71 3.67 -7.06
N GLY A 348 11.98 3.99 -6.81
CA GLY A 348 12.60 5.25 -7.23
C GLY A 348 12.32 6.43 -6.29
N ASN A 349 12.10 6.19 -4.99
CA ASN A 349 11.86 7.22 -3.99
C ASN A 349 13.17 7.86 -3.53
N VAL A 350 13.71 8.73 -4.38
CA VAL A 350 15.01 9.41 -4.19
C VAL A 350 14.98 10.30 -2.95
N GLU A 351 13.88 11.00 -2.72
CA GLU A 351 13.73 11.91 -1.59
C GLU A 351 13.84 11.16 -0.25
N PHE A 352 13.17 10.01 -0.12
CA PHE A 352 13.28 9.17 1.06
C PHE A 352 14.73 8.71 1.31
N LEU A 353 15.40 8.23 0.25
CA LEU A 353 16.81 7.82 0.34
C LEU A 353 17.70 8.97 0.77
N VAL A 354 17.49 10.17 0.22
CA VAL A 354 18.23 11.38 0.58
C VAL A 354 18.03 11.75 2.05
N ILE A 355 16.82 11.63 2.60
CA ILE A 355 16.54 11.89 4.02
C ILE A 355 17.33 10.93 4.91
N LEU A 356 17.28 9.63 4.59
CA LEU A 356 17.99 8.60 5.37
C LEU A 356 19.51 8.76 5.29
N LEU A 357 20.07 8.92 4.08
CA LEU A 357 21.51 9.03 3.87
C LEU A 357 22.09 10.31 4.50
N ARG A 358 21.30 11.40 4.59
CA ARG A 358 21.72 12.59 5.36
C ARG A 358 21.71 12.35 6.86
N SER A 359 20.72 11.59 7.34
CA SER A 359 20.56 11.32 8.77
C SER A 359 21.57 10.30 9.28
N CYS A 360 21.96 9.33 8.43
CA CYS A 360 22.95 8.31 8.71
C CYS A 360 23.77 8.01 7.43
N PRO A 361 24.88 8.72 7.19
CA PRO A 361 25.71 8.55 5.99
C PRO A 361 26.26 7.13 5.82
N ASP A 362 26.49 6.40 6.91
CA ASP A 362 27.03 5.04 6.88
C ASP A 362 26.11 4.03 6.17
N LEU A 363 24.82 4.37 6.03
CA LEU A 363 23.86 3.58 5.26
C LEU A 363 24.27 3.41 3.78
N ILE A 364 25.09 4.31 3.23
CA ILE A 364 25.53 4.21 1.84
C ILE A 364 26.40 2.97 1.57
N TRP A 365 27.10 2.50 2.60
CA TRP A 365 28.03 1.35 2.53
C TRP A 365 27.36 0.02 2.77
N GLN A 366 26.07 0.06 3.14
CA GLN A 366 25.32 -1.16 3.35
C GLN A 366 25.39 -2.00 2.06
N ASN A 367 25.43 -3.31 2.25
CA ASN A 367 25.28 -4.30 1.21
C ASN A 367 24.69 -5.54 1.88
N ASP A 368 23.86 -6.27 1.16
CA ASP A 368 23.46 -7.61 1.57
C ASP A 368 23.66 -8.59 0.40
N GLU A 369 23.67 -9.88 0.72
CA GLU A 369 23.89 -10.93 -0.30
C GLU A 369 22.75 -10.92 -1.34
N ARG A 370 21.53 -10.54 -0.95
CA ARG A 370 20.32 -10.60 -1.77
C ARG A 370 20.23 -9.49 -2.82
N TYR A 371 20.60 -8.27 -2.46
CA TYR A 371 20.42 -7.06 -3.27
C TYR A 371 21.74 -6.47 -3.75
N GLY A 372 22.87 -6.82 -3.12
CA GLY A 372 24.14 -6.12 -3.30
C GLY A 372 24.07 -4.72 -2.69
N SER A 373 24.67 -3.73 -3.37
CA SER A 373 24.63 -2.32 -2.96
C SER A 373 23.44 -1.58 -3.55
N LEU A 374 23.19 -0.34 -3.09
CA LEU A 374 22.12 0.50 -3.65
C LEU A 374 22.25 0.73 -5.17
N PHE A 375 23.48 0.69 -5.71
CA PHE A 375 23.75 0.70 -7.16
C PHE A 375 23.16 -0.51 -7.88
N HIS A 376 23.33 -1.70 -7.30
CA HIS A 376 22.84 -2.95 -7.88
C HIS A 376 21.31 -2.93 -7.98
N ILE A 377 20.64 -2.38 -6.96
CA ILE A 377 19.18 -2.21 -6.95
C ILE A 377 18.75 -1.18 -8.01
N ALA A 378 19.40 -0.01 -8.06
CA ALA A 378 19.07 1.03 -9.03
C ALA A 378 19.19 0.53 -10.48
N ILE A 379 20.21 -0.29 -10.77
CA ILE A 379 20.44 -0.88 -12.08
C ILE A 379 19.40 -1.95 -12.39
N SER A 380 19.19 -2.90 -11.48
CA SER A 380 18.22 -3.99 -11.68
C SER A 380 16.81 -3.47 -11.92
N TYR A 381 16.40 -2.40 -11.25
CA TYR A 381 15.05 -1.83 -11.35
C TYR A 381 14.93 -0.64 -12.32
N ARG A 382 16.00 -0.32 -13.06
CA ARG A 382 16.04 0.77 -14.06
C ARG A 382 15.61 2.12 -13.49
N ARG A 383 16.15 2.48 -12.34
CA ARG A 383 15.84 3.71 -11.61
C ARG A 383 16.93 4.74 -11.82
N GLU A 384 16.81 5.49 -12.93
CA GLU A 384 17.82 6.45 -13.37
C GLU A 384 18.12 7.51 -12.30
N ASN A 385 17.10 8.04 -11.62
CA ASN A 385 17.29 9.07 -10.59
C ASN A 385 17.97 8.54 -9.32
N VAL A 386 17.73 7.28 -8.95
CA VAL A 386 18.42 6.64 -7.82
C VAL A 386 19.87 6.36 -8.20
N PHE A 387 20.12 5.91 -9.43
CA PHE A 387 21.47 5.73 -9.94
C PHE A 387 22.24 7.05 -9.94
N ALA A 388 21.65 8.13 -10.46
CA ALA A 388 22.24 9.46 -10.50
C ALA A 388 22.58 9.97 -9.09
N LEU A 389 21.67 9.81 -8.12
CA LEU A 389 21.92 10.18 -6.72
C LEU A 389 23.21 9.56 -6.20
N ILE A 390 23.43 8.26 -6.44
CA ILE A 390 24.60 7.55 -5.91
C ILE A 390 25.86 7.90 -6.72
N TYR A 391 25.73 8.05 -8.03
CA TYR A 391 26.84 8.41 -8.92
C TYR A 391 27.44 9.79 -8.58
N GLU A 392 26.61 10.71 -8.06
CA GLU A 392 27.02 12.06 -7.66
C GLU A 392 27.73 12.13 -6.30
N ILE A 393 27.77 11.04 -5.52
CA ILE A 393 28.40 11.01 -4.18
C ILE A 393 29.94 11.15 -4.27
N GLY A 394 30.53 10.96 -5.47
CA GLY A 394 31.97 11.09 -5.70
C GLY A 394 32.68 9.74 -5.69
N SER A 395 33.88 9.65 -5.11
CA SER A 395 34.73 8.44 -5.15
C SER A 395 34.14 7.22 -4.44
N ILE A 396 33.15 7.41 -3.56
CA ILE A 396 32.38 6.31 -2.94
C ILE A 396 31.78 5.41 -4.03
N LYS A 397 31.40 5.97 -5.17
CA LYS A 397 30.81 5.20 -6.27
C LYS A 397 31.73 4.10 -6.78
N ASP A 398 33.03 4.33 -6.81
CA ASP A 398 34.00 3.38 -7.36
C ASP A 398 34.14 2.16 -6.44
N SER A 399 34.06 2.39 -5.12
CA SER A 399 33.99 1.31 -4.13
C SER A 399 32.68 0.54 -4.23
N LEU A 400 31.53 1.22 -4.33
CA LEU A 400 30.22 0.55 -4.44
C LEU A 400 30.06 -0.24 -5.75
N ALA A 401 30.70 0.23 -6.82
CA ALA A 401 30.74 -0.41 -8.13
C ALA A 401 31.53 -1.74 -8.14
N SER A 402 32.45 -1.90 -7.18
CA SER A 402 33.28 -3.11 -7.06
C SER A 402 32.55 -4.29 -6.41
N PHE A 403 31.42 -4.04 -5.74
CA PHE A 403 30.61 -5.11 -5.16
C PHE A 403 29.98 -6.00 -6.24
N CYS A 404 29.58 -7.20 -5.84
CA CYS A 404 28.84 -8.14 -6.66
C CYS A 404 27.67 -8.71 -5.84
N ASP A 405 26.63 -9.20 -6.50
CA ASP A 405 25.54 -9.93 -5.84
C ASP A 405 25.96 -11.36 -5.43
N GLU A 406 25.04 -12.12 -4.81
CA GLU A 406 25.24 -13.53 -4.41
C GLU A 406 25.74 -14.43 -5.56
N ASN A 407 25.33 -14.14 -6.80
CA ASN A 407 25.72 -14.88 -7.99
C ASN A 407 27.02 -14.38 -8.63
N LYS A 408 27.76 -13.50 -7.94
CA LYS A 408 28.93 -12.78 -8.47
C LYS A 408 28.62 -11.96 -9.72
N ASN A 409 27.37 -11.51 -9.88
CA ASN A 409 27.02 -10.55 -10.91
C ASN A 409 27.53 -9.18 -10.50
N ASN A 410 28.38 -8.58 -11.34
CA ASN A 410 28.69 -7.16 -11.26
C ASN A 410 27.54 -6.30 -11.84
N MET A 411 27.67 -4.98 -11.74
CA MET A 411 26.69 -4.02 -12.27
C MET A 411 26.31 -4.25 -13.73
N LEU A 412 27.24 -4.67 -14.59
CA LEU A 412 26.96 -4.89 -16.01
C LEU A 412 26.17 -6.19 -16.25
N HIS A 413 26.41 -7.24 -15.46
CA HIS A 413 25.56 -8.43 -15.48
C HIS A 413 24.11 -8.07 -15.11
N LEU A 414 23.90 -7.23 -14.09
CA LEU A 414 22.57 -6.77 -13.69
C LEU A 414 21.88 -5.96 -14.79
N ALA A 415 22.61 -5.09 -15.49
CA ALA A 415 22.09 -4.41 -16.68
C ALA A 415 21.75 -5.40 -17.81
N GLY A 416 22.40 -6.58 -17.82
CA GLY A 416 22.15 -7.72 -18.70
C GLY A 416 20.81 -8.44 -18.45
N HIS A 417 20.21 -8.27 -17.28
CA HIS A 417 18.88 -8.81 -17.00
C HIS A 417 17.79 -7.93 -17.62
N LEU A 418 16.68 -8.58 -18.00
CA LEU A 418 15.46 -7.90 -18.43
C LEU A 418 14.95 -7.01 -17.29
N ALA A 419 14.55 -5.79 -17.64
CA ALA A 419 13.88 -4.90 -16.70
C ALA A 419 12.61 -5.53 -16.11
N PRO A 420 12.23 -5.18 -14.87
CA PRO A 420 10.92 -5.52 -14.32
C PRO A 420 9.79 -5.04 -15.25
N SER A 421 8.68 -5.80 -15.28
CA SER A 421 7.53 -5.52 -16.14
C SER A 421 7.01 -4.10 -15.99
N GLU A 422 7.01 -3.52 -14.78
CA GLU A 422 6.55 -2.15 -14.57
C GLU A 422 7.40 -1.09 -15.29
N ARG A 423 8.60 -1.45 -15.78
CA ARG A 423 9.48 -0.56 -16.54
C ARG A 423 9.58 -0.97 -18.01
N LEU A 424 9.59 -2.27 -18.29
CA LEU A 424 9.66 -2.81 -19.64
C LEU A 424 8.37 -2.52 -20.43
N ASP A 425 7.21 -2.73 -19.81
CA ASP A 425 5.90 -2.67 -20.48
C ASP A 425 5.41 -1.23 -20.71
N ILE A 426 6.04 -0.24 -20.07
CA ILE A 426 5.84 1.19 -20.39
C ILE A 426 6.23 1.48 -21.84
N VAL A 427 7.22 0.74 -22.37
CA VAL A 427 7.72 0.93 -23.72
C VAL A 427 6.90 0.07 -24.69
N PRO A 428 6.22 0.68 -25.68
CA PRO A 428 5.36 -0.08 -26.56
C PRO A 428 6.16 -0.88 -27.60
N GLY A 429 5.96 -2.20 -27.62
CA GLY A 429 6.46 -3.09 -28.66
C GLY A 429 7.92 -3.55 -28.47
N ALA A 430 8.18 -4.78 -28.91
CA ALA A 430 9.45 -5.47 -28.64
C ALA A 430 10.69 -4.76 -29.20
N ALA A 431 10.55 -4.01 -30.31
CA ALA A 431 11.66 -3.26 -30.90
C ALA A 431 12.12 -2.10 -30.03
N LEU A 432 11.18 -1.31 -29.52
CA LEU A 432 11.50 -0.18 -28.65
C LEU A 432 11.94 -0.66 -27.26
N GLN A 433 11.37 -1.75 -26.76
CA GLN A 433 11.85 -2.43 -25.55
C GLN A 433 13.30 -2.85 -25.71
N MET A 434 13.62 -3.68 -26.72
CA MET A 434 15.00 -4.11 -27.02
C MET A 434 15.96 -2.93 -27.16
N GLN A 435 15.57 -1.89 -27.88
CA GLN A 435 16.39 -0.70 -28.05
C GLN A 435 16.72 -0.04 -26.71
N ARG A 436 15.73 0.14 -25.84
CA ARG A 436 15.94 0.75 -24.51
C ARG A 436 16.83 -0.12 -23.64
N GLU A 437 16.64 -1.43 -23.63
CA GLU A 437 17.48 -2.36 -22.86
C GLU A 437 18.94 -2.31 -23.34
N LEU A 438 19.17 -2.25 -24.66
CA LEU A 438 20.50 -2.16 -25.24
C LEU A 438 21.18 -0.82 -24.91
N LEU A 439 20.45 0.29 -24.96
CA LEU A 439 20.99 1.59 -24.56
C LEU A 439 21.37 1.57 -23.09
N TRP A 440 20.49 1.09 -22.21
CA TRP A 440 20.78 0.96 -20.79
C TRP A 440 22.04 0.12 -20.53
N PHE A 441 22.17 -1.03 -21.20
CA PHE A 441 23.34 -1.89 -21.09
C PHE A 441 24.63 -1.15 -21.50
N LYS A 442 24.61 -0.43 -22.62
CA LYS A 442 25.76 0.35 -23.11
C LYS A 442 26.15 1.50 -22.18
N GLU A 443 25.17 2.19 -21.58
CA GLU A 443 25.45 3.25 -20.61
C GLU A 443 26.20 2.69 -19.39
N ILE A 444 25.74 1.56 -18.85
CA ILE A 444 26.43 0.90 -17.73
C ILE A 444 27.80 0.34 -18.17
N GLU A 445 27.94 -0.15 -19.40
CA GLU A 445 29.22 -0.62 -19.95
C GLU A 445 30.29 0.48 -20.00
N GLN A 446 29.90 1.72 -20.32
CA GLN A 446 30.83 2.86 -20.33
C GLN A 446 31.29 3.27 -18.92
N ILE A 447 30.48 3.00 -17.91
CA ILE A 447 30.77 3.34 -16.52
C ILE A 447 31.65 2.27 -15.87
N VAL A 448 31.42 1.02 -16.22
CA VAL A 448 32.11 -0.13 -15.65
C VAL A 448 33.48 -0.32 -16.30
N GLY A 449 34.53 -0.50 -15.49
CA GLY A 449 35.88 -0.70 -16.00
C GLY A 449 36.02 -1.96 -16.87
N PRO A 450 36.98 -2.01 -17.82
CA PRO A 450 37.13 -3.13 -18.77
C PRO A 450 37.30 -4.51 -18.12
N SER A 451 37.88 -4.58 -16.92
CA SER A 451 38.05 -5.84 -16.16
C SER A 451 36.72 -6.49 -15.79
N PHE A 452 35.71 -5.71 -15.46
CA PHE A 452 34.39 -6.19 -15.08
C PHE A 452 33.52 -6.51 -16.31
N ALA A 453 33.80 -5.89 -17.47
CA ALA A 453 33.03 -6.12 -18.70
C ALA A 453 33.16 -7.57 -19.23
N ASN A 454 34.28 -8.23 -18.94
CA ASN A 454 34.56 -9.61 -19.36
C ASN A 454 34.57 -10.61 -18.18
N MET A 455 34.25 -10.17 -16.97
CA MET A 455 34.21 -11.03 -15.79
C MET A 455 33.07 -12.04 -15.92
N GLU A 456 33.29 -13.28 -15.50
CA GLU A 456 32.27 -14.32 -15.47
C GLU A 456 31.57 -14.36 -14.11
N ASN A 457 30.25 -14.49 -14.13
CA ASN A 457 29.47 -14.75 -12.91
C ASN A 457 29.55 -16.23 -12.46
N SER A 458 28.85 -16.59 -11.39
CA SER A 458 28.81 -17.98 -10.88
C SER A 458 28.30 -19.01 -11.90
N ASN A 459 27.56 -18.57 -12.93
CA ASN A 459 27.08 -19.42 -14.03
C ASN A 459 28.05 -19.45 -15.23
N LYS A 460 29.27 -18.92 -15.09
CA LYS A 460 30.28 -18.80 -16.16
C LYS A 460 29.78 -18.03 -17.38
N CYS A 461 28.87 -17.08 -17.17
CA CYS A 461 28.37 -16.20 -18.22
C CYS A 461 29.05 -14.84 -18.09
N THR A 462 29.44 -14.25 -19.23
CA THR A 462 29.82 -12.84 -19.28
C THR A 462 28.56 -11.95 -19.29
N PRO A 463 28.67 -10.64 -18.99
CA PRO A 463 27.54 -9.72 -19.08
C PRO A 463 26.88 -9.70 -20.47
N LYS A 464 27.69 -9.79 -21.53
CA LYS A 464 27.21 -9.80 -22.92
C LYS A 464 26.46 -11.08 -23.27
N ASP A 465 26.99 -12.23 -22.84
CA ASP A 465 26.30 -13.50 -23.03
C ASP A 465 24.97 -13.51 -22.29
N LEU A 466 24.97 -13.07 -21.04
CA LEU A 466 23.76 -12.96 -20.22
C LEU A 466 22.71 -12.05 -20.87
N PHE A 467 23.10 -10.88 -21.37
CA PHE A 467 22.20 -9.96 -22.08
C PHE A 467 21.56 -10.63 -23.30
N ARG A 468 22.37 -11.29 -24.15
CA ARG A 468 21.88 -12.02 -25.33
C ARG A 468 20.91 -13.14 -24.94
N HIS A 469 21.21 -13.88 -23.88
CA HIS A 469 20.34 -14.97 -23.42
C HIS A 469 19.02 -14.47 -22.86
N LYS A 470 19.05 -13.47 -21.97
CA LYS A 470 17.84 -12.95 -21.32
C LYS A 470 16.93 -12.20 -22.28
N HIS A 471 17.47 -11.54 -23.30
CA HIS A 471 16.69 -10.75 -24.24
C HIS A 471 16.34 -11.47 -25.55
N ARG A 472 16.63 -12.78 -25.67
CA ARG A 472 16.40 -13.57 -26.89
C ARG A 472 14.96 -13.46 -27.42
N ALA A 473 13.96 -13.59 -26.55
CA ALA A 473 12.55 -13.52 -26.94
C ALA A 473 12.19 -12.16 -27.58
N LEU A 474 12.74 -11.06 -27.06
CA LEU A 474 12.56 -9.73 -27.65
C LEU A 474 13.26 -9.64 -29.02
N GLN A 475 14.45 -10.23 -29.19
CA GLN A 475 15.14 -10.27 -30.48
C GLN A 475 14.36 -11.06 -31.53
N GLU A 476 13.82 -12.21 -31.14
CA GLU A 476 12.98 -13.05 -32.02
C GLU A 476 11.71 -12.31 -32.43
N ALA A 477 11.02 -11.66 -31.48
CA ALA A 477 9.84 -10.85 -31.77
C ALA A 477 10.14 -9.71 -32.75
N VAL A 478 11.28 -9.02 -32.60
CA VAL A 478 11.74 -7.99 -33.54
C VAL A 478 12.01 -8.57 -34.92
N SER A 479 12.66 -9.73 -34.99
CA SER A 479 12.97 -10.41 -36.25
C SER A 479 11.71 -10.85 -36.99
N ILE A 480 10.71 -11.38 -36.27
CA ILE A 480 9.41 -11.77 -36.84
C ILE A 480 8.67 -10.55 -37.40
N MET A 481 8.65 -9.42 -36.68
CA MET A 481 8.05 -8.18 -37.17
C MET A 481 8.74 -7.67 -38.45
N HIS A 482 10.07 -7.77 -38.50
CA HIS A 482 10.83 -7.37 -39.67
C HIS A 482 10.55 -8.25 -40.89
N VAL A 483 10.46 -9.57 -40.71
CA VAL A 483 10.13 -10.53 -41.79
C VAL A 483 8.70 -10.34 -42.30
N HIS A 484 7.72 -10.12 -41.42
CA HIS A 484 6.34 -9.86 -41.84
C HIS A 484 6.18 -8.49 -42.52
N GLY A 485 6.92 -7.47 -42.08
CA GLY A 485 6.97 -6.16 -42.72
C GLY A 485 7.55 -6.19 -44.13
N ARG A 486 8.50 -7.10 -44.42
CA ARG A 486 9.04 -7.31 -45.78
C ARG A 486 8.06 -8.03 -46.71
N LYS A 487 7.21 -8.92 -46.20
CA LYS A 487 6.22 -9.66 -47.00
C LYS A 487 5.03 -8.82 -47.46
N ASN A 488 4.73 -7.70 -46.77
CA ASN A 488 3.72 -6.73 -47.18
C ASN A 488 4.36 -5.59 -47.98
N HIS A 489 4.48 -5.77 -49.30
CA HIS A 489 5.25 -4.91 -50.22
C HIS A 489 4.79 -3.44 -50.37
N ASN A 490 3.80 -2.95 -49.61
CA ASN A 490 3.40 -1.52 -49.61
C ASN A 490 3.51 -0.79 -48.25
N SER A 491 3.91 -1.47 -47.18
CA SER A 491 4.05 -0.86 -45.83
C SER A 491 5.47 -0.91 -45.25
N GLY A 492 6.39 -1.69 -45.83
CA GLY A 492 7.78 -1.79 -45.38
C GLY A 492 8.65 -0.54 -45.58
N CYS A 493 8.41 0.26 -46.63
CA CYS A 493 9.11 1.53 -46.83
C CYS A 493 8.61 2.62 -45.87
N LEU A 494 7.32 2.64 -45.55
CA LEU A 494 6.76 3.59 -44.59
C LEU A 494 7.22 3.29 -43.17
N PHE A 495 7.30 2.01 -42.76
CA PHE A 495 7.77 1.64 -41.42
C PHE A 495 9.25 1.93 -41.18
N SER A 496 10.13 1.66 -42.16
CA SER A 496 11.55 1.98 -42.06
C SER A 496 11.81 3.49 -42.06
N PHE A 497 11.08 4.26 -42.86
CA PHE A 497 11.20 5.71 -42.93
C PHE A 497 10.62 6.40 -41.69
N HIS A 498 9.47 5.93 -41.16
CA HIS A 498 8.88 6.48 -39.93
C HIS A 498 9.72 6.13 -38.70
N MET A 499 10.28 4.92 -38.63
CA MET A 499 11.20 4.54 -37.56
C MET A 499 12.51 5.35 -37.64
N ALA A 500 13.08 5.55 -38.83
CA ALA A 500 14.25 6.42 -39.00
C ALA A 500 13.96 7.88 -38.64
N CYS A 501 12.79 8.41 -39.01
CA CYS A 501 12.36 9.77 -38.64
C CYS A 501 12.06 9.91 -37.14
N LEU A 502 11.50 8.88 -36.50
CA LEU A 502 11.27 8.84 -35.05
C LEU A 502 12.61 8.75 -34.31
N LEU A 503 13.55 7.92 -34.78
CA LEU A 503 14.91 7.81 -34.27
C LEU A 503 15.69 9.12 -34.43
N MET A 504 15.53 9.86 -35.54
CA MET A 504 16.12 11.20 -35.71
C MET A 504 15.47 12.27 -34.82
N LYS A 505 14.14 12.22 -34.62
CA LYS A 505 13.45 13.15 -33.70
C LYS A 505 13.78 12.88 -32.24
N ILE A 506 13.98 11.61 -31.87
CA ILE A 506 14.42 11.19 -30.54
C ILE A 506 15.92 11.51 -30.34
N ARG A 507 16.78 11.29 -31.35
CA ARG A 507 18.18 11.75 -31.38
C ARG A 507 18.28 13.25 -31.08
N ASN A 508 17.45 14.07 -31.73
CA ASN A 508 17.43 15.51 -31.51
C ASN A 508 16.82 15.94 -30.16
N ARG A 509 15.96 15.12 -29.55
CA ARG A 509 15.38 15.41 -28.24
C ARG A 509 16.36 15.05 -27.12
N TYR A 510 16.99 13.88 -27.17
CA TYR A 510 17.98 13.44 -26.19
C TYR A 510 19.34 14.14 -26.32
N SER A 511 19.80 14.47 -27.53
CA SER A 511 21.04 15.24 -27.71
C SER A 511 20.90 16.70 -27.23
N ARG A 512 19.66 17.24 -27.16
CA ARG A 512 19.37 18.54 -26.55
C ARG A 512 19.14 18.49 -25.04
N GLU A 513 18.78 17.33 -24.47
CA GLU A 513 18.54 17.16 -23.02
C GLU A 513 19.77 16.63 -22.25
N LEU A 514 20.76 16.06 -22.93
CA LEU A 514 21.96 15.45 -22.32
C LEU A 514 23.30 16.01 -22.85
N GLY A 515 23.32 16.98 -23.76
CA GLY A 515 24.53 17.72 -24.12
C GLY A 515 25.70 16.93 -24.76
N PHE A 516 25.53 15.66 -25.12
CA PHE A 516 26.57 14.85 -25.77
C PHE A 516 26.08 14.26 -27.11
N ALA A 517 26.94 14.32 -28.11
CA ALA A 517 26.70 13.73 -29.43
C ALA A 517 27.16 12.26 -29.43
N ILE A 518 26.23 11.33 -29.62
CA ILE A 518 26.53 9.90 -29.77
C ILE A 518 26.63 9.59 -31.27
N ASP A 519 27.81 9.16 -31.73
CA ASP A 519 27.97 8.58 -33.06
C ASP A 519 27.50 7.12 -33.05
N MET A 520 26.45 6.84 -33.82
CA MET A 520 25.81 5.53 -33.96
C MET A 520 26.00 4.94 -35.37
N SER A 521 27.01 5.40 -36.12
CA SER A 521 27.36 4.89 -37.45
C SER A 521 27.59 3.37 -37.49
N HIS A 522 27.89 2.73 -36.36
CA HIS A 522 28.11 1.28 -36.27
C HIS A 522 26.88 0.43 -35.87
N VAL A 523 25.68 0.99 -35.71
CA VAL A 523 24.46 0.21 -35.36
C VAL A 523 23.59 -0.13 -36.60
N MET A 524 24.04 0.27 -37.81
CA MET A 524 23.32 0.06 -39.08
C MET A 524 23.96 -1.01 -39.98
N ILE A 525 24.65 -2.01 -39.43
CA ILE A 525 25.15 -3.15 -40.24
C ILE A 525 24.79 -4.46 -39.56
N ALA A 526 23.60 -4.97 -39.91
CA ALA A 526 23.30 -6.38 -40.12
C ALA A 526 22.13 -6.48 -41.12
#